data_AF-A0A445ATW8-F1
#
_entry.id   AF-A0A445ATW8-F1
#
_cell.length_a   1.000
_cell.length_b   1.000
_cell.length_c   1.000
_cell.angle_alpha   90.00
_cell.angle_beta   90.00
_cell.angle_gamma   90.00
#
_symmetry.space_group_name_H-M   'P 1'
#
loop_
_entity.id
_entity.type
_entity.pdbx_description
1 polymer ?
#
loop_
_entity_poly.entity_id
_entity_poly.type
_entity_poly.pdbx_seq_one_letter_code
_entity_poly.pdbx_strand_id
1 'polypeptide(L)'
;MFIATRTSRKRKEVDEETQTAVEDFQHRQATGKTEEEAFEAIFGKEQPGRVRLYGRSVTKTDLKKYAEINEIKNQHKEKVSSLKDKLGHMEAQQQKQEAKQQKQDEEIHALRNMIKLLLQRSEPGMRPEELEALLQDAQQSPIDANSGHGSTHFPNLDVVCPYLFLVP
;
A
#
# COMPACT_ATOMS: atom_id res chain seq x y z
N MET A 1 -11.89 26.81 -14.62
CA MET A 1 -11.26 27.39 -15.83
C MET A 1 -10.81 28.83 -15.57
N PHE A 2 -9.76 29.34 -16.24
CA PHE A 2 -9.33 30.74 -16.14
C PHE A 2 -9.38 31.41 -17.51
N ILE A 3 -9.79 32.68 -17.56
CA ILE A 3 -9.78 33.50 -18.77
C ILE A 3 -8.63 34.50 -18.69
N ALA A 4 -7.83 34.58 -19.74
CA ALA A 4 -6.75 35.55 -19.85
C ALA A 4 -6.85 36.26 -21.20
N THR A 5 -7.00 37.58 -21.18
CA THR A 5 -6.84 38.40 -22.38
C THR A 5 -5.36 38.66 -22.64
N ARG A 6 -4.91 38.51 -23.88
CA ARG A 6 -3.53 38.85 -24.25
C ARG A 6 -3.40 40.37 -24.25
N THR A 7 -2.65 40.91 -23.30
CA THR A 7 -2.26 42.32 -23.35
C THR A 7 -1.23 42.51 -24.46
N SER A 8 -1.54 43.40 -25.41
CA SER A 8 -0.60 43.66 -26.51
C SER A 8 0.66 44.35 -25.98
N ARG A 9 1.81 44.06 -26.59
CA ARG A 9 3.10 44.71 -26.24
C ARG A 9 3.06 46.24 -26.38
N LYS A 10 2.07 46.77 -27.12
CA LYS A 10 1.82 48.20 -27.34
C LYS A 10 0.83 48.83 -26.34
N ARG A 11 0.44 48.14 -25.26
CA ARG A 11 -0.57 48.60 -24.28
C ARG A 11 -1.87 49.10 -24.95
N LYS A 12 -2.32 48.40 -26.00
CA LYS A 12 -3.69 48.61 -26.48
C LYS A 12 -4.66 48.15 -25.40
N GLU A 13 -5.65 48.98 -25.14
CA GLU A 13 -6.83 48.66 -24.34
C GLU A 13 -7.52 47.43 -24.94
N VAL A 14 -8.13 46.62 -24.08
CA VAL A 14 -8.93 45.46 -24.52
C VAL A 14 -10.14 46.01 -25.27
N ASP A 15 -10.49 45.39 -26.39
CA ASP A 15 -11.68 45.82 -27.12
C ASP A 15 -12.95 45.56 -26.29
N GLU A 16 -13.92 46.47 -26.42
CA GLU A 16 -15.16 46.45 -25.65
C GLU A 16 -15.93 45.12 -25.83
N GLU A 17 -15.87 44.52 -27.02
CA GLU A 17 -16.51 43.24 -27.32
C GLU A 17 -15.89 42.09 -26.52
N THR A 18 -14.56 42.02 -26.47
CA THR A 18 -13.83 41.04 -25.65
C THR A 18 -14.09 41.27 -24.17
N GLN A 19 -14.11 42.52 -23.72
CA GLN A 19 -14.39 42.82 -22.31
C GLN A 19 -15.81 42.38 -21.92
N THR A 20 -16.79 42.69 -22.75
CA THR A 20 -18.20 42.28 -22.56
C THR A 20 -18.34 40.75 -22.52
N ALA A 21 -17.65 40.03 -23.41
CA ALA A 21 -17.68 38.57 -23.43
C ALA A 21 -17.07 37.94 -22.16
N VAL A 22 -16.03 38.54 -21.60
CA VAL A 22 -15.42 38.09 -20.33
C VAL A 22 -16.38 38.29 -19.16
N GLU A 23 -17.01 39.46 -19.08
CA GLU A 23 -17.97 39.79 -18.02
C GLU A 23 -19.21 38.88 -18.07
N ASP A 24 -19.80 38.66 -19.25
CA ASP A 24 -20.95 37.75 -19.42
C ASP A 24 -20.58 36.31 -19.03
N PHE A 25 -19.37 35.87 -19.37
CA PHE A 25 -18.91 34.53 -19.00
C PHE A 25 -18.81 34.35 -17.48
N GLN A 26 -18.22 35.33 -16.78
CA GLN A 26 -18.10 35.31 -15.32
C GLN A 26 -19.46 35.33 -14.64
N HIS A 27 -20.39 36.14 -15.13
CA HIS A 27 -21.76 36.20 -14.62
C HIS A 27 -22.47 34.85 -14.75
N ARG A 28 -22.32 34.16 -15.88
CA ARG A 28 -22.91 32.84 -16.12
C ARG A 28 -22.36 31.77 -15.19
N GLN A 29 -21.06 31.78 -14.92
CA GLN A 29 -20.48 30.92 -13.90
C GLN A 29 -21.05 31.22 -12.50
N ALA A 30 -21.18 32.49 -12.13
CA ALA A 30 -21.78 32.89 -10.85
C ALA A 30 -23.26 32.47 -10.73
N THR A 31 -23.97 32.36 -11.85
CA THR A 31 -25.36 31.87 -11.91
C THR A 31 -25.45 30.33 -11.80
N GLY A 32 -24.33 29.64 -11.66
CA GLY A 32 -24.26 28.19 -11.49
C GLY A 32 -24.32 27.38 -12.79
N LYS A 33 -24.13 28.01 -13.95
CA LYS A 33 -23.98 27.29 -15.22
C LYS A 33 -22.63 26.56 -15.25
N THR A 34 -22.61 25.39 -15.87
CA THR A 34 -21.35 24.65 -16.10
C THR A 34 -20.42 25.44 -17.01
N GLU A 35 -19.11 25.17 -16.92
CA GLU A 35 -18.11 25.91 -17.69
C GLU A 35 -18.35 25.76 -19.20
N GLU A 36 -18.78 24.57 -19.62
CA GLU A 36 -19.13 24.22 -20.98
C GLU A 36 -20.39 24.95 -21.48
N GLU A 37 -21.46 25.01 -20.68
CA GLU A 37 -22.69 25.72 -21.03
C GLU A 37 -22.49 27.24 -21.14
N ALA A 38 -21.71 27.82 -20.23
CA ALA A 38 -21.37 29.24 -20.27
C ALA A 38 -20.51 29.57 -21.50
N PHE A 39 -19.59 28.67 -21.87
CA PHE A 39 -18.72 28.84 -23.03
C PHE A 39 -19.52 28.72 -24.34
N GLU A 40 -20.35 27.69 -24.46
CA GLU A 40 -21.19 27.46 -25.64
C GLU A 40 -22.19 28.60 -25.85
N ALA A 41 -22.71 29.20 -24.78
CA ALA A 41 -23.64 30.32 -24.89
C ALA A 41 -23.00 31.60 -25.46
N ILE A 42 -21.69 31.81 -25.25
CA ILE A 42 -20.99 33.03 -25.67
C ILE A 42 -20.27 32.84 -26.99
N PHE A 43 -19.58 31.70 -27.16
CA PHE A 43 -18.76 31.43 -28.35
C PHE A 43 -19.46 30.49 -29.35
N GLY A 44 -20.65 30.00 -29.01
CA GLY A 44 -21.35 28.96 -29.77
C GLY A 44 -20.76 27.57 -29.52
N LYS A 45 -21.34 26.58 -30.20
CA LYS A 45 -20.80 25.20 -30.19
C LYS A 45 -19.35 25.21 -30.64
N GLU A 46 -18.47 24.68 -29.79
CA GLU A 46 -17.06 24.51 -30.10
C GLU A 46 -16.92 23.70 -31.39
N GLN A 47 -16.43 24.34 -32.45
CA GLN A 47 -16.20 23.67 -33.71
C GLN A 47 -14.89 22.89 -33.65
N PRO A 48 -14.88 21.59 -33.97
CA PRO A 48 -13.66 20.81 -34.03
C PRO A 48 -12.73 21.42 -35.08
N GLY A 49 -11.69 22.13 -34.62
CA GLY A 49 -10.66 22.74 -35.47
C GLY A 49 -10.50 24.26 -35.34
N ARG A 50 -11.39 24.99 -34.64
CA ARG A 50 -11.24 26.44 -34.46
C ARG A 50 -10.39 26.84 -33.26
N VAL A 51 -10.28 25.98 -32.25
CA VAL A 51 -9.36 26.16 -31.12
C VAL A 51 -8.00 25.60 -31.49
N ARG A 52 -7.18 26.43 -32.12
CA ARG A 52 -5.77 26.14 -32.37
C ARG A 52 -5.00 26.54 -31.12
N LEU A 53 -4.69 25.58 -30.25
CA LEU A 53 -3.81 25.79 -29.10
C LEU A 53 -2.40 26.10 -29.60
N TYR A 54 -2.07 27.38 -29.72
CA TYR A 54 -0.71 27.81 -30.03
C TYR A 54 0.16 27.73 -28.76
N GLY A 55 0.86 26.61 -28.58
CA GLY A 55 1.86 26.43 -27.51
C GLY A 55 1.92 25.01 -26.94
N ARG A 56 2.97 24.73 -26.15
CA ARG A 56 3.17 23.48 -25.38
C ARG A 56 2.17 23.43 -24.23
N SER A 57 0.91 23.19 -24.55
CA SER A 57 -0.24 23.19 -23.63
C SER A 57 -0.67 21.76 -23.31
N VAL A 58 -1.38 21.59 -22.19
CA VAL A 58 -1.86 20.29 -21.72
C VAL A 58 -2.78 19.69 -22.78
N THR A 59 -2.37 18.56 -23.33
CA THR A 59 -3.13 17.84 -24.35
C THR A 59 -4.11 16.85 -23.71
N LYS A 60 -5.10 16.36 -24.46
CA LYS A 60 -6.02 15.31 -23.98
C LYS A 60 -5.27 14.06 -23.48
N THR A 61 -4.12 13.73 -24.06
CA THR A 61 -3.29 12.61 -23.61
C THR A 61 -2.58 12.90 -22.29
N ASP A 62 -2.19 14.15 -22.05
CA ASP A 62 -1.61 14.55 -20.75
C ASP A 62 -2.64 14.44 -19.62
N LEU A 63 -3.89 14.86 -19.86
CA LEU A 63 -4.98 14.67 -18.90
C LEU A 63 -5.22 13.20 -18.57
N LYS A 64 -5.19 12.31 -19.57
CA LYS A 64 -5.31 10.86 -19.37
C LYS A 64 -4.16 10.31 -18.50
N LYS A 65 -2.92 10.73 -18.76
CA LYS A 65 -1.76 10.33 -17.95
C LYS A 65 -1.92 10.77 -16.49
N TYR A 66 -2.41 11.99 -16.24
CA TYR A 66 -2.63 12.46 -14.87
C TYR A 66 -3.70 11.64 -14.14
N ALA A 67 -4.79 11.26 -14.83
CA ALA A 67 -5.82 10.39 -14.26
C ALA A 67 -5.24 9.00 -13.90
N GLU A 68 -4.49 8.39 -14.82
CA GLU A 68 -3.82 7.10 -14.59
C GLU A 68 -2.83 7.17 -13.42
N ILE A 69 -2.02 8.22 -13.33
CA ILE A 69 -1.09 8.44 -12.21
C ILE A 69 -1.84 8.55 -10.88
N ASN A 70 -2.98 9.25 -10.84
CA ASN A 70 -3.77 9.37 -9.62
C ASN A 70 -4.38 8.05 -9.20
N GLU A 71 -4.87 7.25 -10.14
CA GLU A 71 -5.40 5.92 -9.83
C GLU A 71 -4.32 4.99 -9.28
N ILE A 72 -3.13 4.98 -9.88
CA ILE A 72 -1.98 4.23 -9.39
C ILE A 72 -1.60 4.67 -7.96
N LYS A 73 -1.58 5.99 -7.70
CA LYS A 73 -1.28 6.52 -6.36
C LYS A 73 -2.30 6.07 -5.32
N ASN A 74 -3.59 6.08 -5.67
CA ASN A 74 -4.66 5.64 -4.78
C ASN A 74 -4.54 4.14 -4.48
N GLN A 75 -4.39 3.31 -5.51
CA GLN A 75 -4.18 1.87 -5.33
C GLN A 75 -2.95 1.54 -4.48
N HIS A 76 -1.86 2.29 -4.68
CA HIS A 76 -0.65 2.11 -3.86
C HIS A 76 -0.91 2.46 -2.39
N LYS A 77 -1.60 3.58 -2.12
CA LYS A 77 -1.96 4.01 -0.77
C LYS A 77 -2.81 2.95 -0.05
N GLU A 78 -3.80 2.39 -0.74
CA GLU A 78 -4.66 1.33 -0.20
C GLU A 78 -3.86 0.05 0.12
N LYS A 79 -3.01 -0.40 -0.82
CA LYS A 79 -2.14 -1.58 -0.62
C LYS A 79 -1.19 -1.39 0.56
N VAL A 80 -0.56 -0.22 0.69
CA VAL A 80 0.32 0.08 1.82
C VAL A 80 -0.45 0.09 3.14
N SER A 81 -1.66 0.67 3.18
CA SER A 81 -2.51 0.62 4.37
C SER A 81 -2.84 -0.82 4.77
N SER A 82 -3.30 -1.64 3.82
CA SER A 82 -3.65 -3.04 4.07
C SER A 82 -2.45 -3.87 4.56
N LEU A 83 -1.26 -3.65 3.99
CA LEU A 83 -0.04 -4.31 4.46
C LEU A 83 0.34 -3.88 5.88
N LYS A 84 0.20 -2.60 6.21
CA LYS A 84 0.46 -2.09 7.55
C LYS A 84 -0.48 -2.71 8.58
N ASP A 85 -1.76 -2.85 8.26
CA ASP A 85 -2.74 -3.47 9.14
C ASP A 85 -2.45 -4.97 9.36
N LYS A 86 -2.07 -5.68 8.30
CA LYS A 86 -1.63 -7.09 8.40
C LYS A 86 -0.39 -7.24 9.25
N LEU A 87 0.59 -6.34 9.10
CA LEU A 87 1.80 -6.36 9.91
C LEU A 87 1.47 -6.15 11.40
N GLY A 88 0.66 -5.15 11.72
CA GLY A 88 0.24 -4.91 13.10
C GLY A 88 -0.50 -6.10 13.73
N HIS A 89 -1.33 -6.79 12.95
CA HIS A 89 -2.00 -8.02 13.41
C HIS A 89 -1.00 -9.17 13.66
N MET A 90 -0.02 -9.36 12.78
CA MET A 90 1.02 -10.37 12.98
C MET A 90 1.91 -10.05 14.19
N GLU A 91 2.31 -8.80 14.38
CA GLU A 91 3.07 -8.35 15.55
C GLU A 91 2.30 -8.59 16.85
N ALA A 92 1.00 -8.27 16.89
CA ALA A 92 0.16 -8.53 18.07
C ALA A 92 0.00 -10.03 18.35
N GLN A 93 -0.11 -10.86 17.30
CA GLN A 93 -0.14 -12.32 17.45
C GLN A 93 1.18 -12.86 17.97
N GLN A 94 2.31 -12.38 17.46
CA GLN A 94 3.64 -12.76 17.90
C GLN A 94 3.85 -12.41 19.38
N GLN A 95 3.56 -11.18 19.80
CA GLN A 95 3.66 -10.77 21.20
C GLN A 95 2.81 -11.65 22.13
N LYS A 96 1.61 -12.04 21.69
CA LYS A 96 0.75 -12.94 22.47
C LYS A 96 1.32 -14.36 22.57
N GLN A 97 2.00 -14.84 21.54
CA GLN A 97 2.69 -16.13 21.58
C GLN A 97 3.92 -16.06 22.49
N GLU A 98 4.74 -15.01 22.37
CA GLU A 98 5.92 -14.80 23.21
C GLU A 98 5.55 -14.67 24.69
N ALA A 99 4.48 -13.95 25.03
CA ALA A 99 3.99 -13.84 26.41
C ALA A 99 3.49 -15.19 26.96
N LYS A 100 2.87 -16.02 26.12
CA LYS A 100 2.47 -17.39 26.51
C LYS A 100 3.69 -18.27 26.73
N GLN A 101 4.70 -18.18 25.86
CA GLN A 101 5.94 -18.94 25.99
C GLN A 101 6.69 -18.54 27.26
N GLN A 102 6.84 -17.23 27.52
CA GLN A 102 7.46 -16.74 28.75
C GLN A 102 6.76 -17.26 30.00
N LYS A 103 5.43 -17.25 30.02
CA LYS A 103 4.67 -17.80 31.15
C LYS A 103 4.92 -19.30 31.33
N GLN A 104 4.96 -20.06 30.24
CA GLN A 104 5.30 -21.49 30.30
C GLN A 104 6.75 -21.70 30.78
N ASP A 105 7.69 -20.89 30.32
CA ASP A 105 9.09 -20.98 30.72
C ASP A 105 9.27 -20.66 32.22
N GLU A 106 8.53 -19.69 32.75
CA GLU A 106 8.49 -19.38 34.19
C GLU A 106 7.93 -20.55 35.00
N GLU A 107 6.84 -21.18 34.55
CA GLU A 107 6.24 -22.35 35.20
C GLU A 107 7.21 -23.55 35.18
N ILE A 108 7.82 -23.83 34.02
CA ILE A 108 8.83 -24.89 33.86
C ILE A 108 10.04 -24.60 34.76
N HIS A 109 10.52 -23.36 34.81
CA HIS A 109 11.64 -22.97 35.66
C HIS A 109 11.31 -23.16 37.14
N ALA A 110 10.11 -22.78 37.58
CA ALA A 110 9.65 -23.01 38.95
C ALA A 110 9.59 -24.51 39.30
N LEU A 111 9.04 -25.34 38.41
CA LEU A 111 8.99 -26.79 38.58
C LEU A 111 10.39 -27.41 38.62
N ARG A 112 11.31 -26.96 37.75
CA ARG A 112 12.71 -27.41 37.71
C ARG A 112 13.40 -27.17 39.05
N ASN A 113 13.20 -26.00 39.64
CA ASN A 113 13.77 -25.67 40.96
C ASN A 113 13.22 -26.56 42.06
N MET A 114 11.93 -26.89 42.02
CA MET A 114 11.31 -27.80 42.98
C MET A 114 11.86 -29.23 42.86
N ILE A 115 11.95 -29.75 41.63
CA ILE A 115 12.52 -31.08 41.35
C ILE A 115 13.97 -31.16 41.81
N LYS A 116 14.77 -30.10 41.54
CA LYS A 116 16.15 -29.99 42.00
C LYS A 116 16.27 -30.13 43.52
N LEU A 117 15.40 -29.45 44.27
CA LEU A 117 15.39 -29.52 45.73
C LEU A 117 15.01 -30.91 46.26
N LEU A 118 14.02 -31.56 45.64
CA LEU A 118 13.60 -32.91 46.00
C LEU A 118 14.71 -33.94 45.72
N LEU A 119 15.36 -33.87 44.56
CA LEU A 119 16.45 -34.76 44.17
C LEU A 119 17.67 -34.63 45.09
N GLN A 120 18.05 -33.39 45.44
CA GLN A 120 19.13 -33.15 46.41
C GLN A 120 18.84 -33.78 47.78
N ARG A 121 17.56 -33.82 48.18
CA ARG A 121 17.14 -34.44 49.44
C ARG A 121 17.15 -35.96 49.38
N SER A 122 16.75 -36.55 48.25
CA SER A 122 16.73 -38.01 48.08
C SER A 122 18.12 -38.59 47.83
N GLU A 123 18.97 -37.88 47.08
CA GLU A 123 20.29 -38.33 46.63
C GLU A 123 21.37 -37.27 46.95
N PRO A 124 21.76 -37.08 48.22
CA PRO A 124 22.69 -36.02 48.63
C PRO A 124 24.13 -36.22 48.11
N GLY A 125 24.45 -37.40 47.57
CA GLY A 125 25.75 -37.70 46.93
C GLY A 125 25.82 -37.35 45.44
N MET A 126 24.70 -36.98 44.81
CA MET A 126 24.64 -36.65 43.38
C MET A 126 25.42 -35.37 43.07
N ARG A 127 26.23 -35.39 42.01
CA ARG A 127 27.01 -34.24 41.57
C ARG A 127 26.10 -33.17 40.95
N PRO A 128 26.32 -31.86 41.21
CA PRO A 128 25.51 -30.78 40.63
C PRO A 128 25.46 -30.81 39.10
N GLU A 129 26.54 -31.23 38.47
CA GLU A 129 26.68 -31.31 37.02
C GLU A 129 25.80 -32.41 36.41
N GLU A 130 25.70 -33.57 37.08
CA GLU A 130 24.85 -34.69 36.68
C GLU A 130 23.36 -34.35 36.84
N LEU A 131 23.04 -33.63 37.92
CA LEU A 131 21.68 -33.12 38.18
C LEU A 131 21.23 -32.13 37.10
N GLU A 132 22.12 -31.22 36.68
CA GLU A 132 21.80 -30.24 35.64
C GLU A 132 21.67 -30.90 34.26
N ALA A 133 22.50 -31.91 33.96
CA ALA A 133 22.43 -32.70 32.73
C ALA A 133 21.10 -33.46 32.62
N LEU A 134 20.65 -34.12 33.68
CA LEU A 134 19.37 -34.85 33.71
C LEU A 134 18.17 -33.92 33.46
N LEU A 135 18.21 -32.71 34.00
CA LEU A 135 17.17 -31.70 33.81
C LEU A 135 17.21 -31.04 32.42
N GLN A 136 18.35 -31.06 31.71
CA GLN A 136 18.46 -30.56 30.33
C GLN A 136 18.03 -31.61 29.29
N ASP A 137 18.40 -32.87 29.48
CA ASP A 137 18.09 -33.96 28.54
C ASP A 137 16.57 -34.17 28.39
N ALA A 138 15.82 -33.99 29.48
CA ALA A 138 14.36 -34.02 29.48
C ALA A 138 13.70 -32.86 28.70
N GLN A 139 14.39 -31.75 28.42
CA GLN A 139 13.83 -30.58 27.71
C GLN A 139 13.97 -30.67 26.18
N GLN A 140 14.83 -31.54 25.67
CA GLN A 140 15.14 -31.63 24.22
C GLN A 140 14.35 -32.72 23.49
N SER A 141 13.45 -33.44 24.18
CA SER A 141 12.53 -34.36 23.52
C SER A 141 11.57 -33.57 22.63
N PRO A 142 11.58 -33.75 21.29
CA PRO A 142 10.63 -33.07 20.43
C PRO A 142 9.23 -33.59 20.77
N ILE A 143 8.33 -32.69 21.15
CA ILE A 143 6.90 -33.00 21.13
C ILE A 143 6.53 -33.08 19.64
N ASP A 144 6.53 -34.29 19.08
CA ASP A 144 5.99 -34.58 17.76
C ASP A 144 4.47 -34.34 17.76
N ALA A 145 4.06 -33.09 17.59
CA ALA A 145 2.68 -32.71 17.39
C ALA A 145 2.53 -31.97 16.05
N ASN A 146 2.30 -32.77 14.99
CA ASN A 146 1.59 -32.46 13.73
C ASN A 146 2.30 -33.05 12.48
N SER A 147 2.21 -34.37 12.32
CA SER A 147 2.28 -35.01 11.01
C SER A 147 0.85 -35.08 10.45
N GLY A 148 0.45 -34.05 9.71
CA GLY A 148 -0.89 -33.90 9.17
C GLY A 148 -0.95 -32.94 7.99
N HIS A 149 0.05 -32.96 7.11
CA HIS A 149 -0.08 -32.34 5.78
C HIS A 149 -0.78 -33.32 4.84
N GLY A 150 -2.09 -33.11 4.66
CA GLY A 150 -2.80 -33.58 3.48
C GLY A 150 -2.18 -32.93 2.24
N SER A 151 -1.19 -33.61 1.67
CA SER A 151 -0.62 -33.30 0.37
C SER A 151 -1.62 -33.73 -0.71
N THR A 152 -2.47 -32.81 -1.14
CA THR A 152 -3.17 -32.94 -2.44
C THR A 152 -2.23 -32.41 -3.51
N HIS A 153 -1.50 -33.35 -4.09
CA HIS A 153 -0.75 -33.24 -5.34
C HIS A 153 -1.66 -32.73 -6.48
N PHE A 154 -1.37 -31.53 -7.01
CA PHE A 154 -1.85 -31.07 -8.32
C PHE A 154 -0.73 -31.27 -9.35
N PRO A 155 -0.99 -31.90 -10.51
CA PRO A 155 0.07 -32.20 -11.48
C PRO A 155 0.57 -30.96 -12.21
N ASN A 156 1.87 -31.00 -12.45
CA ASN A 156 2.69 -30.13 -13.27
C ASN A 156 2.06 -29.91 -14.67
N LEU A 157 1.85 -28.65 -15.07
CA LEU A 157 1.62 -28.26 -16.46
C LEU A 157 2.82 -27.45 -16.93
N ASP A 158 3.61 -28.12 -17.75
CA ASP A 158 4.63 -27.54 -18.60
C ASP A 158 4.07 -26.34 -19.37
N VAL A 159 4.62 -25.15 -19.10
CA VAL A 159 4.62 -24.07 -20.07
C VAL A 159 6.07 -23.67 -20.30
N VAL A 160 6.62 -24.30 -21.33
CA VAL A 160 7.80 -23.86 -22.07
C VAL A 160 7.67 -22.37 -22.36
N CYS A 161 8.61 -21.58 -21.84
CA CYS A 161 8.78 -20.17 -22.15
C CYS A 161 9.78 -20.05 -23.32
N PRO A 162 9.40 -19.58 -24.52
CA PRO A 162 10.37 -19.43 -25.60
C PRO A 162 10.43 -17.97 -26.03
N TYR A 163 11.17 -17.11 -25.32
CA TYR A 163 11.72 -15.89 -25.92
C TYR A 163 13.01 -15.47 -25.20
N LEU A 164 14.11 -16.15 -25.54
CA LEU A 164 15.45 -15.58 -25.42
C LEU A 164 15.71 -14.78 -26.70
N PHE A 165 15.78 -13.46 -26.54
CA PHE A 165 16.34 -12.54 -27.50
C PHE A 165 17.83 -12.84 -27.69
N LEU A 166 18.26 -13.03 -28.94
CA LEU A 166 19.66 -12.85 -29.34
C LEU A 166 19.68 -11.98 -30.60
N VAL A 167 20.31 -10.81 -30.46
CA VAL A 167 20.78 -9.86 -31.49
C VAL A 167 22.26 -9.66 -31.13
N PRO A 168 23.22 -9.56 -32.06
CA PRO A 168 23.14 -9.08 -33.44
C PRO A 168 23.41 -10.10 -34.56
#